data_AF-A0A354TRR0-F1
#
_entry.id   AF-A0A354TRR0-F1
#
_cell.length_a   1.000
_cell.length_b   1.000
_cell.length_c   1.000
_cell.angle_alpha   90.00
_cell.angle_beta   90.00
_cell.angle_gamma   90.00
#
_symmetry.space_group_name_H-M   'P 1'
#
loop_
_entity.id
_entity.type
_entity.pdbx_description
1 polymer ?
#
loop_
_entity_poly.entity_id
_entity_poly.type
_entity_poly.pdbx_seq_one_letter_code
_entity_poly.pdbx_strand_id
1 'polypeptide(L)'
;MQISLSDFLTPQVIQVDEFDKCHSKVVLEPLERGFGHTLGNALRRILLSSMPGCAVEEVEIDGVVHEYSTIEGVREDVIEILLNLKGIAVVLNNRDEAILNLSKKGAGTV
;
A
#
# COMPACT_ATOMS: atom_id res chain seq x y z
N MET A 1 20.10 9.70 -42.05
CA MET A 1 20.44 10.32 -40.76
C MET A 1 20.56 9.20 -39.74
N GLN A 2 21.76 8.92 -39.26
CA GLN A 2 22.02 7.91 -38.25
C GLN A 2 21.82 8.63 -36.89
N ILE A 3 20.69 8.38 -36.23
CA ILE A 3 20.41 8.98 -34.91
C ILE A 3 21.36 8.32 -33.91
N SER A 4 22.24 9.10 -33.30
CA SER A 4 23.11 8.61 -32.23
C SER A 4 22.27 8.42 -30.97
N LEU A 5 22.44 7.31 -30.27
CA LEU A 5 21.74 7.02 -29.00
C LEU A 5 22.08 8.04 -27.88
N SER A 6 23.12 8.85 -28.07
CA SER A 6 23.56 9.91 -27.15
C SER A 6 22.69 11.16 -27.17
N ASP A 7 21.79 11.31 -28.16
CA ASP A 7 21.05 12.56 -28.39
C ASP A 7 19.71 12.64 -27.63
N PHE A 8 19.36 11.61 -26.85
CA PHE A 8 18.09 11.57 -26.10
C PHE A 8 18.19 12.31 -24.76
N LEU A 9 17.24 13.19 -24.50
CA LEU A 9 17.03 13.78 -23.18
C LEU A 9 16.67 12.68 -22.17
N THR A 10 17.50 12.57 -21.12
CA THR A 10 17.24 11.69 -19.98
C THR A 10 16.74 12.54 -18.81
N PRO A 11 15.73 12.07 -18.05
CA PRO A 11 15.22 12.82 -16.90
C PRO A 11 16.29 12.86 -15.82
N GLN A 12 16.72 14.06 -15.42
CA GLN A 12 17.75 14.27 -14.39
C GLN A 12 17.21 14.97 -13.16
N VAL A 13 16.11 15.73 -13.30
CA VAL A 13 15.46 16.42 -12.19
C VAL A 13 14.23 15.61 -11.78
N ILE A 14 14.20 15.23 -10.50
CA ILE A 14 13.06 14.61 -9.85
C ILE A 14 12.62 15.56 -8.74
N GLN A 15 11.51 16.26 -8.96
CA GLN A 15 10.88 17.09 -7.95
C GLN A 15 9.75 16.29 -7.29
N VAL A 16 9.68 16.35 -5.97
CA VAL A 16 8.63 15.68 -5.18
C VAL A 16 7.90 16.73 -4.36
N ASP A 17 6.62 16.93 -4.68
CA ASP A 17 5.70 17.78 -3.93
C ASP A 17 4.83 16.87 -3.04
N GLU A 18 5.02 16.93 -1.72
CA GLU A 18 4.22 16.17 -0.74
C GLU A 18 3.00 17.01 -0.31
N PHE A 19 1.79 16.44 -0.45
CA PHE A 19 0.56 17.10 0.00
C PHE A 19 0.11 16.61 1.37
N ASP A 20 0.18 15.29 1.59
CA ASP A 20 -0.09 14.65 2.87
C ASP A 20 0.74 13.35 3.00
N LYS A 21 0.47 12.56 4.05
CA LYS A 21 1.22 11.33 4.35
C LYS A 21 1.10 10.24 3.28
N CYS A 22 0.02 10.24 2.49
CA CYS A 22 -0.29 9.21 1.51
C CYS A 22 -0.45 9.77 0.08
N HIS A 23 -0.25 11.07 -0.12
CA HIS A 23 -0.41 11.74 -1.40
C HIS A 23 0.79 12.64 -1.72
N SER A 24 1.47 12.31 -2.81
CA SER A 24 2.59 13.07 -3.34
C SER A 24 2.52 13.15 -4.87
N LYS A 25 3.08 14.22 -5.42
CA LYS A 25 3.25 14.42 -6.87
C LYS A 25 4.74 14.44 -7.19
N VAL A 26 5.13 13.53 -8.06
CA VAL A 26 6.51 13.43 -8.57
C VAL A 26 6.54 13.99 -10.01
N VAL A 27 7.43 14.95 -10.26
CA VAL A 27 7.66 15.54 -11.58
C VAL A 27 9.04 15.13 -12.08
N LEU A 28 9.08 14.54 -13.29
CA LEU A 28 10.31 14.13 -13.95
C LEU A 28 10.55 14.97 -15.20
N GLU A 29 11.71 15.61 -15.28
CA GLU A 29 12.12 16.40 -16.45
C GLU A 29 13.66 16.42 -16.63
N PRO A 30 14.17 16.67 -17.85
CA PRO A 30 13.44 16.76 -19.12
C PRO A 30 13.12 15.38 -19.72
N LEU A 31 12.08 15.31 -20.56
CA LEU A 31 11.73 14.12 -21.33
C LEU A 31 11.54 14.46 -22.80
N GLU A 32 11.94 13.54 -23.66
CA GLU A 32 11.65 13.65 -25.09
C GLU A 32 10.15 13.65 -25.38
N ARG A 33 9.78 14.30 -26.48
CA ARG A 33 8.38 14.32 -26.93
C ARG A 33 7.90 12.88 -27.15
N GLY A 34 6.81 12.52 -26.47
CA GLY A 34 6.19 11.19 -26.54
C GLY A 34 6.70 10.20 -25.48
N PHE A 35 7.83 10.45 -24.83
CA PHE A 35 8.36 9.54 -23.80
C PHE A 35 7.57 9.62 -22.49
N GLY A 36 6.93 10.76 -22.20
CA GLY A 36 6.09 10.93 -21.01
C GLY A 36 4.98 9.88 -20.89
N HIS A 37 4.28 9.57 -21.99
CA HIS A 37 3.24 8.52 -21.97
C HIS A 37 3.84 7.11 -21.81
N THR A 38 4.94 6.82 -22.50
CA THR A 38 5.61 5.52 -22.43
C THR A 38 6.09 5.23 -21.01
N LEU A 39 6.81 6.18 -20.40
CA LEU A 39 7.33 6.06 -19.04
C LEU A 39 6.20 6.11 -18.00
N GLY A 40 5.27 7.05 -18.12
CA GLY A 40 4.15 7.19 -17.19
C GLY A 40 3.24 5.95 -17.18
N ASN A 41 2.95 5.36 -18.34
CA ASN A 41 2.15 4.14 -18.40
C ASN A 41 2.90 2.93 -17.81
N ALA A 42 4.20 2.82 -18.07
CA ALA A 42 5.04 1.76 -17.49
C ALA A 42 5.08 1.88 -15.96
N LEU A 43 5.40 3.06 -15.42
CA LEU A 43 5.44 3.33 -13.98
C LEU A 43 4.08 3.11 -13.34
N ARG A 44 2.99 3.61 -13.93
CA ARG A 44 1.63 3.39 -13.42
C ARG A 44 1.32 1.90 -13.27
N ARG A 45 1.68 1.08 -14.27
CA ARG A 45 1.44 -0.37 -14.20
C ARG A 45 2.24 -1.03 -13.08
N ILE A 46 3.52 -0.69 -12.96
CA ILE A 46 4.40 -1.24 -11.91
C ILE A 46 3.89 -0.83 -10.53
N LEU A 47 3.58 0.45 -10.33
CA LEU A 47 3.10 0.98 -9.05
C LEU A 47 1.76 0.38 -8.62
N LEU A 48 0.88 0.06 -9.57
CA LEU A 48 -0.44 -0.51 -9.26
C LEU A 48 -0.46 -2.03 -9.08
N SER A 49 0.52 -2.77 -9.60
CA SER A 49 0.49 -4.25 -9.55
C SER A 49 1.65 -4.91 -8.81
N SER A 50 2.77 -4.23 -8.61
CA SER A 50 4.03 -4.88 -8.25
C SER A 50 4.79 -4.16 -7.15
N MET A 51 4.09 -3.32 -6.37
CA MET A 51 4.70 -2.68 -5.21
C MET A 51 4.78 -3.68 -4.05
N PRO A 52 5.98 -3.87 -3.46
CA PRO A 52 6.10 -4.62 -2.22
C PRO A 52 5.45 -3.84 -1.08
N GLY A 53 4.89 -4.56 -0.12
CA GLY A 53 4.25 -4.00 1.06
C GLY A 53 3.94 -5.09 2.08
N CYS A 54 3.46 -4.68 3.24
CA CYS A 54 3.01 -5.59 4.29
C CYS A 54 1.47 -5.49 4.39
N ALA A 55 0.82 -6.62 4.63
CA ALA A 55 -0.62 -6.69 4.86
C ALA A 55 -0.91 -7.75 5.91
N VAL A 56 -2.08 -7.66 6.54
CA VAL A 56 -2.58 -8.72 7.43
C VAL A 56 -2.99 -9.92 6.56
N GLU A 57 -2.36 -11.06 6.78
CA GLU A 57 -2.62 -12.30 6.05
C GLU A 57 -3.62 -13.19 6.79
N GLU A 58 -3.36 -13.44 8.08
CA GLU A 58 -4.15 -14.33 8.92
C GLU A 58 -4.56 -13.64 10.22
N VAL A 59 -5.70 -14.09 10.77
CA VAL A 59 -6.24 -13.59 12.05
C VAL A 59 -6.83 -14.77 12.82
N GLU A 60 -6.36 -14.95 14.05
CA GLU A 60 -6.94 -15.89 15.00
C GLU A 60 -7.70 -15.09 16.08
N ILE A 61 -8.98 -15.42 16.30
CA ILE A 61 -9.83 -14.76 17.28
C ILE A 61 -10.32 -15.80 18.27
N ASP A 62 -10.10 -15.55 19.57
CA ASP A 62 -10.51 -16.45 20.63
C ASP A 62 -12.04 -16.66 20.66
N GLY A 63 -12.47 -17.91 20.73
CA GLY A 63 -13.89 -18.31 20.73
C GLY A 63 -14.60 -18.23 19.37
N VAL A 64 -13.91 -17.84 18.29
CA VAL A 64 -14.49 -17.76 16.93
C VAL A 64 -14.01 -18.93 16.08
N VAL A 65 -14.95 -19.69 15.54
CA VAL A 65 -14.65 -20.87 14.70
C VAL A 65 -14.71 -20.56 13.20
N HIS A 66 -15.52 -19.59 12.78
CA HIS A 66 -15.71 -19.24 11.37
C HIS A 66 -16.06 -17.75 11.21
N GLU A 67 -15.85 -17.17 10.02
CA GLU A 67 -16.02 -15.73 9.81
C GLU A 67 -17.47 -15.22 9.95
N TYR A 68 -18.48 -16.09 9.86
CA TYR A 68 -19.90 -15.70 9.95
C TYR A 68 -20.45 -15.59 11.38
N SER A 69 -19.61 -15.74 12.41
CA SER A 69 -20.09 -15.68 13.80
C SER A 69 -20.12 -14.25 14.33
N THR A 70 -20.77 -14.09 15.49
CA THR A 70 -20.74 -12.85 16.27
C THR A 70 -20.02 -13.11 17.59
N ILE A 71 -19.45 -12.07 18.18
CA ILE A 71 -18.74 -12.15 19.46
C ILE A 71 -19.59 -11.42 20.51
N GLU A 72 -19.89 -12.09 21.62
CA GLU A 72 -20.66 -11.48 22.70
C GLU A 72 -19.91 -10.27 23.28
N GLY A 73 -20.60 -9.13 23.35
CA GLY A 73 -20.03 -7.87 23.84
C GLY A 73 -19.29 -7.04 22.81
N VAL A 74 -19.17 -7.51 21.56
CA VAL A 74 -18.66 -6.74 20.42
C VAL A 74 -19.82 -6.29 19.53
N ARG A 75 -19.76 -5.05 19.06
CA ARG A 75 -20.82 -4.45 18.24
C ARG A 75 -20.80 -4.94 16.79
N GLU A 76 -19.61 -5.08 16.23
CA GLU A 76 -19.35 -5.47 14.84
C GLU A 76 -19.36 -7.01 14.73
N ASP A 77 -19.73 -7.53 13.56
CA ASP A 77 -19.59 -8.95 13.27
C ASP A 77 -18.14 -9.31 12.89
N VAL A 78 -17.81 -10.60 12.86
CA VAL A 78 -16.44 -11.03 12.55
C VAL A 78 -16.02 -10.61 11.14
N ILE A 79 -16.92 -10.56 10.16
CA ILE A 79 -16.62 -10.12 8.79
C ILE A 79 -16.21 -8.65 8.75
N GLU A 80 -16.94 -7.79 9.46
CA GLU A 80 -16.67 -6.37 9.58
C GLU A 80 -15.33 -6.12 10.29
N ILE A 81 -15.04 -6.88 11.35
CA ILE A 81 -13.72 -6.86 12.01
C ILE A 81 -12.62 -7.24 11.02
N LEU A 82 -12.77 -8.34 10.27
CA LEU A 82 -11.79 -8.76 9.25
C LEU A 82 -11.60 -7.71 8.16
N LEU A 83 -12.67 -7.00 7.76
CA LEU A 83 -12.59 -5.91 6.80
C LEU A 83 -11.81 -4.71 7.36
N ASN A 84 -12.04 -4.35 8.63
CA ASN A 84 -11.28 -3.31 9.31
C ASN A 84 -9.79 -3.66 9.42
N LEU A 85 -9.46 -4.94 9.70
CA LEU A 85 -8.08 -5.43 9.76
C LEU A 85 -7.36 -5.32 8.41
N LYS A 86 -8.05 -5.50 7.29
CA LYS A 86 -7.49 -5.25 5.94
C LYS A 86 -7.07 -3.79 5.71
N GLY A 87 -7.67 -2.85 6.43
CA GLY A 87 -7.36 -1.43 6.33
C GLY A 87 -6.14 -0.98 7.16
N ILE A 88 -5.57 -1.86 7.98
CA ILE A 88 -4.44 -1.51 8.84
C ILE A 88 -3.16 -1.37 8.01
N ALA A 89 -2.53 -0.21 8.08
CA ALA A 89 -1.21 0.04 7.51
C ALA A 89 -0.11 -0.36 8.50
N VAL A 90 0.69 -1.37 8.15
CA VAL A 90 1.82 -1.85 8.96
C VAL A 90 3.12 -1.73 8.16
N VAL A 91 4.21 -1.42 8.86
CA VAL A 91 5.56 -1.46 8.31
C VAL A 91 6.40 -2.43 9.14
N LEU A 92 6.89 -3.49 8.51
CA LEU A 92 7.83 -4.43 9.13
C LEU A 92 9.27 -3.97 8.89
N ASN A 93 10.05 -3.88 9.96
CA ASN A 93 11.47 -3.51 9.89
C ASN A 93 12.33 -4.77 9.92
N ASN A 94 13.04 -5.06 8.82
CA ASN A 94 13.98 -6.18 8.68
C ASN A 94 13.38 -7.57 8.97
N ARG A 95 12.09 -7.77 8.68
CA ARG A 95 11.40 -9.06 8.82
C ARG A 95 10.34 -9.20 7.73
N ASP A 96 10.13 -10.42 7.29
CA ASP A 96 9.11 -10.75 6.29
C ASP A 96 7.75 -11.04 6.94
N GLU A 97 7.74 -11.49 8.20
CA GLU A 97 6.53 -11.88 8.93
C GLU A 97 6.61 -11.47 10.42
N ALA A 98 5.46 -11.16 11.02
CA ALA A 98 5.34 -10.92 12.45
C ALA A 98 3.93 -11.26 12.96
N ILE A 99 3.87 -11.94 14.11
CA ILE A 99 2.62 -12.21 14.83
C ILE A 99 2.36 -11.08 15.83
N LEU A 100 1.18 -10.47 15.74
CA LEU A 100 0.74 -9.39 16.63
C LEU A 100 -0.40 -9.90 17.53
N ASN A 101 -0.36 -9.54 18.81
CA ASN A 101 -1.40 -9.89 19.78
C ASN A 101 -2.16 -8.64 20.23
N LEU A 102 -3.49 -8.69 20.18
CA LEU A 102 -4.38 -7.62 20.65
C LEU A 102 -5.23 -8.15 21.81
N SER A 103 -5.27 -7.42 22.93
CA SER A 103 -6.13 -7.75 24.07
C SER A 103 -6.86 -6.51 24.54
N LYS A 104 -8.19 -6.58 24.59
CA LYS A 104 -9.06 -5.52 25.06
C LYS A 104 -10.14 -6.07 25.98
N LYS A 105 -10.40 -5.34 27.07
CA LYS A 105 -11.52 -5.58 27.99
C LYS A 105 -12.19 -4.26 28.34
N GLY A 106 -13.49 -4.30 28.60
CA GLY A 106 -14.29 -3.13 28.96
C GLY A 106 -14.85 -2.39 27.75
N ALA A 107 -15.66 -1.37 28.02
CA ALA A 107 -16.37 -0.61 26.99
C ALA A 107 -15.44 0.36 26.24
N GLY A 108 -15.81 0.66 24.99
CA GLY A 108 -15.14 1.63 24.13
C GLY A 108 -14.56 1.00 22.87
N THR A 109 -14.19 1.86 21.92
CA THR A 109 -13.54 1.44 20.67
C THR A 109 -12.20 0.79 20.95
N VAL A 110 -11.87 -0.22 20.12
CA VAL A 110 -10.58 -0.91 20.12
C VAL A 110 -9.68 -0.29 19.08
#